data_AF-K1S0K8-F1
#
_entry.id   AF-K1S0K8-F1
#
_cell.length_a   1.000
_cell.length_b   1.000
_cell.length_c   1.000
_cell.angle_alpha   90.00
_cell.angle_beta   90.00
_cell.angle_gamma   90.00
#
_symmetry.space_group_name_H-M   'P 1'
#
loop_
_entity.id
_entity.type
_entity.pdbx_description
1 polymer ?
#
loop_
_entity_poly.entity_id
_entity_poly.type
_entity_poly.pdbx_seq_one_letter_code
_entity_poly.pdbx_strand_id
1 'polypeptide(L)'
;MNQEKCAKIYQGLVDDTNYAINIEKKLFDQDLANGVSADDSWHNPDKYVTPDNGWQHITWPFLSQTNAQSAYDKFETNVTNVQVEDRANTLWFISAMDQLGYRTNDYMVTGNITGSVYRKDTNGKTVYTAEVWNATDKTQTVAIKDKFGKQIGKANIGAKAFVSFNIDTEKQFELTQTATPTVKATALATGKVTEDVTGKVTFDDTQLVELSCSDADAKIYYTTDGTIPTTESKEYTGKILISSNTTLKAVAVKDGYLDSAYSATVFEIAGDTVSSSDNLGLKKKTTASSSKGANTADMAFDGTTDTRWQADNEADDEWIQVDLGSVQAVNAVTINWEAAYAAKYEFRYLQT
;
A
#
# COMPACT_ATOMS: atom_id res chain seq x y z
N MET A 1 14.91 -3.62 -24.95
CA MET A 1 14.62 -2.69 -26.08
C MET A 1 15.89 -1.90 -26.37
N ASN A 2 16.15 -1.47 -27.62
CA ASN A 2 17.36 -0.69 -27.94
C ASN A 2 17.08 0.80 -27.73
N GLN A 3 17.65 1.39 -26.67
CA GLN A 3 17.41 2.79 -26.27
C GLN A 3 17.82 3.80 -27.35
N GLU A 4 18.90 3.54 -28.08
CA GLU A 4 19.32 4.39 -29.19
C GLU A 4 18.27 4.39 -30.31
N LYS A 5 17.64 3.23 -30.58
CA LYS A 5 16.51 3.16 -31.52
C LYS A 5 15.28 3.90 -30.99
N CYS A 6 14.95 3.79 -29.71
CA CYS A 6 13.83 4.52 -29.10
C CYS A 6 14.02 6.04 -29.21
N ALA A 7 15.22 6.54 -28.90
CA ALA A 7 15.56 7.96 -29.06
C ALA A 7 15.45 8.41 -30.53
N LYS A 8 15.97 7.62 -31.47
CA LYS A 8 15.87 7.92 -32.91
C LYS A 8 14.44 7.92 -33.42
N ILE A 9 13.59 7.00 -32.95
CA ILE A 9 12.16 6.96 -33.32
C ILE A 9 11.45 8.20 -32.79
N TYR A 10 11.66 8.56 -31.52
CA TYR A 10 11.06 9.77 -30.95
C TYR A 10 11.51 11.02 -31.70
N GLN A 11 12.81 11.15 -31.97
CA GLN A 11 13.33 12.29 -32.73
C GLN A 11 12.78 12.33 -34.16
N GLY A 12 12.70 11.17 -34.84
CA GLY A 12 12.11 11.08 -36.18
C GLY A 12 10.65 11.54 -36.22
N LEU A 13 9.86 11.17 -35.21
CA LEU A 13 8.46 11.64 -35.06
C LEU A 13 8.40 13.17 -34.93
N VAL A 14 9.30 13.77 -34.16
CA VAL A 14 9.40 15.23 -34.01
C VAL A 14 9.80 15.88 -35.34
N ASP A 15 10.80 15.32 -36.03
CA ASP A 15 11.33 15.85 -37.28
C ASP A 15 10.28 15.79 -38.42
N ASP A 16 9.59 14.65 -38.56
CA ASP A 16 8.53 14.45 -39.55
C ASP A 16 7.33 15.37 -39.29
N THR A 17 6.96 15.55 -38.02
CA THR A 17 5.90 16.48 -37.62
C THR A 17 6.27 17.92 -37.98
N ASN A 18 7.49 18.34 -37.65
CA ASN A 18 7.99 19.68 -37.98
C ASN A 18 8.05 19.91 -39.49
N TYR A 19 8.44 18.87 -40.25
CA TYR A 19 8.41 18.93 -41.72
C TYR A 19 7.00 19.16 -42.25
N ALA A 20 6.01 18.42 -41.74
CA ALA A 20 4.61 18.59 -42.13
C ALA A 20 4.07 19.98 -41.77
N ILE A 21 4.30 20.46 -40.54
CA ILE A 21 3.90 21.81 -40.09
C ILE A 21 4.50 22.89 -41.01
N ASN A 22 5.75 22.73 -41.44
CA ASN A 22 6.39 23.68 -42.36
C ASN A 22 5.74 23.70 -43.76
N ILE A 23 5.17 22.58 -44.21
CA ILE A 23 4.38 22.53 -45.45
C ILE A 23 3.03 23.21 -45.24
N GLU A 24 2.31 22.85 -44.17
CA GLU A 24 1.01 23.43 -43.83
C GLU A 24 1.10 24.94 -43.68
N LYS A 25 2.15 25.45 -43.02
CA LYS A 25 2.38 26.89 -42.89
C LYS A 25 2.49 27.61 -44.24
N LYS A 26 3.15 27.01 -45.24
CA LYS A 26 3.25 27.59 -46.58
C LYS A 26 1.90 27.61 -47.29
N LEU A 27 1.10 26.57 -47.11
CA LEU A 27 -0.24 26.48 -47.69
C LEU A 27 -1.21 27.44 -47.00
N PHE A 28 -1.09 27.60 -45.68
CA PHE A 28 -1.82 28.58 -44.89
C PHE A 28 -1.53 30.01 -45.34
N ASP A 29 -0.25 30.36 -45.55
CA ASP A 29 0.13 31.67 -46.06
C ASP A 29 -0.47 31.94 -47.46
N GLN A 30 -0.60 30.90 -48.30
CA GLN A 30 -1.27 30.99 -49.61
C GLN A 30 -2.78 31.18 -49.48
N ASP A 31 -3.43 30.45 -48.58
CA ASP A 31 -4.86 30.60 -48.28
C ASP A 31 -5.19 32.04 -47.84
N LEU A 32 -4.39 32.58 -46.90
CA LEU A 32 -4.52 33.96 -46.45
C LEU A 32 -4.33 34.96 -47.59
N ALA A 33 -3.32 34.76 -48.44
CA ALA A 33 -3.07 35.59 -49.61
C ALA A 33 -4.21 35.55 -50.64
N ASN A 34 -4.94 34.42 -50.70
CA ASN A 34 -6.12 34.23 -51.55
C ASN A 34 -7.43 34.69 -50.89
N GLY A 35 -7.38 35.28 -49.69
CA GLY A 35 -8.53 35.85 -49.00
C GLY A 35 -9.35 34.87 -48.15
N VAL A 36 -8.84 33.66 -47.92
CA VAL A 36 -9.41 32.72 -46.93
C VAL A 36 -9.08 33.24 -45.52
N SER A 37 -10.03 33.19 -44.59
CA SER A 37 -9.77 33.61 -43.20
C SER A 37 -8.91 32.57 -42.46
N ALA A 38 -8.17 33.01 -41.43
CA ALA A 38 -7.35 32.11 -40.62
C ALA A 38 -8.16 31.01 -39.92
N ASP A 39 -9.42 31.30 -39.60
CA ASP A 39 -10.33 30.35 -38.94
C ASP A 39 -10.86 29.31 -39.92
N ASP A 40 -11.07 29.69 -41.18
CA ASP A 40 -11.61 28.83 -42.24
C ASP A 40 -10.53 27.99 -42.95
N SER A 41 -9.26 28.39 -42.87
CA SER A 41 -8.18 27.61 -43.48
C SER A 41 -7.93 26.31 -42.71
N TRP A 42 -8.01 25.21 -43.44
CA TRP A 42 -7.69 23.86 -42.97
C TRP A 42 -6.18 23.62 -42.81
N HIS A 43 -5.36 24.53 -43.37
CA HIS A 43 -3.89 24.49 -43.30
C HIS A 43 -3.32 25.21 -42.07
N ASN A 44 -4.17 25.74 -41.19
CA ASN A 44 -3.71 26.51 -40.03
C ASN A 44 -2.77 25.65 -39.14
N PRO A 45 -1.47 26.00 -39.06
CA PRO A 45 -0.48 25.18 -38.34
C PRO A 45 -0.74 25.14 -36.83
N ASP A 46 -1.48 26.11 -36.27
CA ASP A 46 -1.85 26.12 -34.84
C ASP A 46 -2.90 25.04 -34.51
N LYS A 47 -3.62 24.54 -35.53
CA LYS A 47 -4.56 23.41 -35.39
C LYS A 47 -3.88 22.06 -35.63
N TYR A 48 -2.59 22.04 -35.97
CA TYR A 48 -1.88 20.81 -36.31
C TYR A 48 -1.56 19.99 -35.07
N VAL A 49 -1.83 18.68 -35.16
CA VAL A 49 -1.54 17.74 -34.07
C VAL A 49 -0.06 17.37 -34.08
N THR A 50 0.57 17.47 -32.92
CA THR A 50 1.98 17.19 -32.66
C THR A 50 2.11 16.07 -31.63
N PRO A 51 3.31 15.46 -31.51
CA PRO A 51 3.61 14.48 -30.48
C PRO A 51 3.24 14.93 -29.05
N ASP A 52 3.32 16.24 -28.76
CA ASP A 52 3.12 16.81 -27.42
C ASP A 52 1.75 17.50 -27.23
N ASN A 53 0.92 17.64 -28.27
CA ASN A 53 -0.41 18.26 -28.16
C ASN A 53 -1.60 17.35 -28.56
N GLY A 54 -1.38 16.16 -29.13
CA GLY A 54 -2.47 15.20 -29.35
C GLY A 54 -2.13 13.71 -29.26
N TRP A 55 -0.85 13.31 -29.24
CA TRP A 55 -0.43 11.90 -29.09
C TRP A 55 0.36 11.63 -27.81
N GLN A 56 0.21 12.49 -26.81
CA GLN A 56 1.05 12.54 -25.61
C GLN A 56 1.07 11.23 -24.82
N HIS A 57 -0.09 10.57 -24.74
CA HIS A 57 -0.27 9.29 -24.06
C HIS A 57 0.48 8.13 -24.73
N ILE A 58 1.00 8.32 -25.96
CA ILE A 58 1.86 7.37 -26.67
C ILE A 58 3.31 7.83 -26.61
N THR A 59 3.56 9.10 -26.94
CA THR A 59 4.91 9.64 -27.17
C THR A 59 5.71 9.75 -25.87
N TRP A 60 5.08 10.09 -24.75
CA TRP A 60 5.77 10.21 -23.47
C TRP A 60 6.12 8.86 -22.84
N PRO A 61 5.28 7.81 -22.88
CA PRO A 61 5.72 6.45 -22.56
C PRO A 61 6.94 6.00 -23.36
N PHE A 62 7.01 6.31 -24.66
CA PHE A 62 8.20 6.03 -25.46
C PHE A 62 9.43 6.83 -25.00
N LEU A 63 9.28 8.13 -24.75
CA LEU A 63 10.35 8.99 -24.23
C LEU A 63 10.84 8.51 -22.86
N SER A 64 9.94 8.04 -21.99
CA SER A 64 10.28 7.63 -20.64
C SER A 64 11.25 6.45 -20.57
N GLN A 65 11.32 5.63 -21.63
CA GLN A 65 12.27 4.54 -21.71
C GLN A 65 13.73 5.01 -21.79
N THR A 66 13.97 6.21 -22.34
CA THR A 66 15.31 6.84 -22.43
C THR A 66 15.50 7.95 -21.40
N ASN A 67 14.45 8.72 -21.11
CA ASN A 67 14.49 9.88 -20.23
C ASN A 67 13.12 10.09 -19.54
N ALA A 68 12.89 9.33 -18.48
CA ALA A 68 11.65 9.38 -17.69
C ALA A 68 11.39 10.76 -17.09
N GLN A 69 12.44 11.47 -16.62
CA GLN A 69 12.29 12.82 -16.08
C GLN A 69 11.75 13.79 -17.13
N SER A 70 12.32 13.81 -18.34
CA SER A 70 11.82 14.68 -19.40
C SER A 70 10.39 14.35 -19.83
N ALA A 71 10.01 13.07 -19.80
CA ALA A 71 8.63 12.64 -20.04
C ALA A 71 7.69 13.13 -18.93
N TYR A 72 8.12 13.07 -17.66
CA TYR A 72 7.36 13.60 -16.52
C TYR A 72 7.18 15.12 -16.60
N ASP A 73 8.25 15.87 -16.88
CA ASP A 73 8.19 17.34 -16.97
C ASP A 73 7.21 17.79 -18.07
N LYS A 74 7.21 17.08 -19.21
CA LYS A 74 6.25 17.28 -20.29
C LYS A 74 4.82 16.92 -19.87
N PHE A 75 4.65 15.81 -19.15
CA PHE A 75 3.37 15.40 -18.60
C PHE A 75 2.80 16.46 -17.65
N GLU A 76 3.55 16.90 -16.64
CA GLU A 76 3.08 17.93 -15.70
C GLU A 76 2.68 19.22 -16.42
N THR A 77 3.51 19.68 -17.35
CA THR A 77 3.27 20.93 -18.07
C THR A 77 2.01 20.86 -18.95
N ASN A 78 1.67 19.68 -19.50
CA ASN A 78 0.67 19.53 -20.55
C ASN A 78 -0.46 18.54 -20.22
N VAL A 79 -0.61 18.12 -18.96
CA VAL A 79 -1.59 17.09 -18.54
C VAL A 79 -3.03 17.46 -18.92
N THR A 80 -3.35 18.75 -18.97
CA THR A 80 -4.67 19.25 -19.38
C THR A 80 -5.04 18.87 -20.82
N ASN A 81 -4.04 18.67 -21.68
CA ASN A 81 -4.20 18.28 -23.07
C ASN A 81 -4.27 16.75 -23.27
N VAL A 82 -4.02 15.96 -22.22
CA VAL A 82 -4.16 14.51 -22.24
C VAL A 82 -5.61 14.14 -21.94
N GLN A 83 -6.15 13.17 -22.70
CA GLN A 83 -7.46 12.56 -22.45
C GLN A 83 -7.54 12.09 -20.99
N VAL A 84 -8.66 12.37 -20.32
CA VAL A 84 -8.79 12.17 -18.87
C VAL A 84 -8.57 10.70 -18.50
N GLU A 85 -9.11 9.81 -19.31
CA GLU A 85 -8.99 8.36 -19.26
C GLU A 85 -7.55 7.85 -19.40
N ASP A 86 -6.67 8.58 -20.08
CA ASP A 86 -5.30 8.16 -20.36
C ASP A 86 -4.27 8.73 -19.37
N ARG A 87 -4.63 9.77 -18.61
CA ARG A 87 -3.69 10.44 -17.68
C ARG A 87 -3.07 9.47 -16.69
N ALA A 88 -3.89 8.63 -16.08
CA ALA A 88 -3.44 7.67 -15.07
C ALA A 88 -2.48 6.64 -15.67
N ASN A 89 -2.82 6.07 -16.83
CA ASN A 89 -1.98 5.07 -17.49
C ASN A 89 -0.65 5.69 -17.98
N THR A 90 -0.71 6.91 -18.51
CA THR A 90 0.47 7.67 -18.96
C THR A 90 1.42 7.92 -17.80
N LEU A 91 0.92 8.46 -16.68
CA LEU A 91 1.73 8.74 -15.50
C LEU A 91 2.28 7.46 -14.87
N TRP A 92 1.46 6.40 -14.80
CA TRP A 92 1.89 5.10 -14.28
C TRP A 92 3.07 4.54 -15.07
N PHE A 93 3.01 4.58 -16.40
CA PHE A 93 4.10 4.09 -17.24
C PHE A 93 5.38 4.91 -17.07
N ILE A 94 5.26 6.25 -17.09
CA ILE A 94 6.42 7.14 -16.90
C ILE A 94 7.07 6.89 -15.53
N SER A 95 6.25 6.77 -14.48
CA SER A 95 6.72 6.51 -13.11
C SER A 95 7.39 5.14 -13.00
N ALA A 96 6.85 4.12 -13.67
CA ALA A 96 7.45 2.79 -13.71
C ALA A 96 8.82 2.81 -14.41
N MET A 97 8.96 3.54 -15.53
CA MET A 97 10.25 3.66 -16.23
C MET A 97 11.25 4.50 -15.44
N ASP A 98 10.80 5.51 -14.70
CA ASP A 98 11.67 6.23 -13.78
C ASP A 98 12.19 5.30 -12.68
N GLN A 99 11.32 4.53 -12.03
CA GLN A 99 11.70 3.65 -10.92
C GLN A 99 12.54 2.44 -11.36
N LEU A 100 12.08 1.70 -12.36
CA LEU A 100 12.64 0.41 -12.80
C LEU A 100 13.67 0.54 -13.93
N GLY A 101 13.69 1.67 -14.62
CA GLY A 101 14.37 1.80 -15.90
C GLY A 101 13.61 1.10 -17.02
N TYR A 102 14.32 0.61 -18.03
CA TYR A 102 13.70 0.09 -19.25
C TYR A 102 13.75 -1.43 -19.35
N ARG A 103 12.80 -2.00 -20.07
CA ARG A 103 12.75 -3.46 -20.30
C ARG A 103 13.96 -3.97 -21.09
N THR A 104 14.60 -5.02 -20.58
CA THR A 104 15.78 -5.67 -21.16
C THR A 104 15.57 -7.17 -21.38
N ASN A 105 16.43 -7.78 -22.19
CA ASN A 105 16.54 -9.23 -22.39
C ASN A 105 17.92 -9.75 -21.97
N ASP A 106 18.71 -8.96 -21.23
CA ASP A 106 20.00 -9.41 -20.67
C ASP A 106 19.81 -10.60 -19.71
N TYR A 107 18.68 -10.58 -19.00
CA TYR A 107 18.17 -11.69 -18.19
C TYR A 107 16.69 -11.91 -18.49
N MET A 108 16.23 -13.15 -18.29
CA MET A 108 14.85 -13.57 -18.55
C MET A 108 14.32 -14.40 -17.39
N VAL A 109 13.05 -14.16 -17.06
CA VAL A 109 12.27 -15.01 -16.16
C VAL A 109 11.67 -16.15 -16.99
N THR A 110 11.94 -17.40 -16.60
CA THR A 110 11.47 -18.60 -17.30
C THR A 110 10.83 -19.58 -16.33
N GLY A 111 9.84 -20.35 -16.78
CA GLY A 111 9.10 -21.30 -15.93
C GLY A 111 7.66 -21.45 -16.39
N ASN A 112 6.79 -21.92 -15.48
CA ASN A 112 5.34 -22.03 -15.73
C ASN A 112 4.61 -20.68 -15.70
N ILE A 113 5.28 -19.67 -15.15
CA ILE A 113 4.85 -18.27 -15.17
C ILE A 113 6.00 -17.44 -15.76
N THR A 114 5.67 -16.27 -16.30
CA THR A 114 6.64 -15.36 -16.93
C THR A 114 6.66 -14.03 -16.22
N GLY A 115 7.75 -13.30 -16.42
CA GLY A 115 7.96 -11.98 -15.86
C GLY A 115 8.75 -11.12 -16.83
N SER A 116 8.86 -9.84 -16.51
CA SER A 116 9.69 -8.89 -17.26
C SER A 116 10.91 -8.53 -16.43
N VAL A 117 12.03 -8.30 -17.11
CA VAL A 117 13.25 -7.77 -16.47
C VAL A 117 13.48 -6.36 -16.97
N TYR A 118 13.75 -5.47 -16.04
CA TYR A 118 14.08 -4.07 -16.28
C TYR A 118 15.53 -3.83 -15.91
N ARG A 119 16.13 -2.86 -16.59
CA ARG A 119 17.49 -2.41 -16.36
C ARG A 119 17.46 -0.92 -16.08
N LYS A 120 18.08 -0.52 -14.97
CA LYS A 120 18.34 0.87 -14.63
C LYS A 120 19.82 1.07 -14.38
N ASP A 121 20.41 2.02 -15.10
CA ASP A 121 21.78 2.46 -14.87
C ASP A 121 21.71 3.72 -13.99
N THR A 122 22.30 3.69 -12.79
CA THR A 122 22.30 4.83 -11.85
C THR A 122 23.70 4.98 -11.26
N ASN A 123 24.29 6.18 -11.42
CA ASN A 123 25.63 6.51 -10.89
C ASN A 123 26.72 5.49 -11.25
N GLY A 124 26.70 4.98 -12.48
CA GLY A 124 27.66 3.98 -12.97
C GLY A 124 27.39 2.54 -12.51
N LYS A 125 26.32 2.29 -11.74
CA LYS A 125 25.87 0.96 -11.34
C LYS A 125 24.66 0.55 -12.15
N THR A 126 24.70 -0.66 -12.71
CA THR A 126 23.54 -1.27 -13.37
C THR A 126 22.79 -2.12 -12.35
N VAL A 127 21.48 -1.88 -12.22
CA VAL A 127 20.55 -2.72 -11.45
C VAL A 127 19.60 -3.39 -12.42
N TYR A 128 19.41 -4.70 -12.23
CA TYR A 128 18.42 -5.47 -12.95
C TYR A 128 17.31 -5.87 -11.98
N THR A 129 16.07 -5.57 -12.33
CA THR A 129 14.89 -5.85 -11.50
C THR A 129 13.93 -6.74 -12.27
N ALA A 130 13.58 -7.89 -11.68
CA ALA A 130 12.58 -8.79 -12.22
C ALA A 130 11.22 -8.52 -11.58
N GLU A 131 10.20 -8.36 -12.41
CA GLU A 131 8.80 -8.33 -11.99
C GLU A 131 8.09 -9.60 -12.45
N VAL A 132 7.51 -10.33 -11.50
CA VAL A 132 6.90 -11.64 -11.75
C VAL A 132 5.51 -11.69 -11.16
N TRP A 133 4.52 -12.04 -11.99
CA TRP A 133 3.14 -12.26 -11.57
C TRP A 133 2.81 -13.76 -11.57
N ASN A 134 2.45 -14.29 -10.41
CA ASN A 134 1.91 -15.64 -10.27
C ASN A 134 0.39 -15.60 -10.17
N ALA A 135 -0.30 -15.77 -11.31
CA ALA A 135 -1.76 -15.81 -11.35
C ALA A 135 -2.38 -17.13 -10.81
N THR A 136 -1.58 -18.13 -10.47
CA THR A 136 -2.07 -19.46 -10.10
C THR A 136 -2.42 -19.55 -8.61
N ASP A 137 -3.16 -20.60 -8.23
CA ASP A 137 -3.54 -20.86 -6.83
C ASP A 137 -2.44 -21.61 -6.04
N LYS A 138 -1.24 -21.74 -6.62
CA LYS A 138 -0.12 -22.46 -6.02
C LYS A 138 1.15 -21.65 -6.15
N THR A 139 2.09 -21.87 -5.24
CA THR A 139 3.45 -21.35 -5.40
C THR A 139 4.07 -21.89 -6.70
N GLN A 140 4.70 -21.00 -7.47
CA GLN A 140 5.42 -21.35 -8.70
C GLN A 140 6.89 -20.97 -8.57
N THR A 141 7.76 -21.84 -9.06
CA THR A 141 9.18 -21.55 -9.16
C THR A 141 9.51 -21.02 -10.54
N VAL A 142 10.18 -19.88 -10.61
CA VAL A 142 10.79 -19.36 -11.84
C VAL A 142 12.31 -19.48 -11.78
N ALA A 143 12.91 -19.67 -12.94
CA ALA A 143 14.35 -19.61 -13.15
C ALA A 143 14.72 -18.29 -13.83
N ILE A 144 15.78 -17.65 -13.34
CA ILE A 144 16.39 -16.48 -13.96
C ILE A 144 17.58 -16.93 -14.79
N LYS A 145 17.51 -16.67 -16.09
CA LYS A 145 18.55 -17.03 -17.06
C LYS A 145 19.15 -15.80 -17.70
N ASP A 146 20.45 -15.82 -17.94
CA ASP A 146 21.08 -14.81 -18.78
C ASP A 146 20.68 -14.96 -20.26
N LYS A 147 21.07 -13.99 -21.08
CA LYS A 147 20.83 -13.98 -22.53
C LYS A 147 21.41 -15.17 -23.29
N PHE A 148 22.32 -15.94 -22.69
CA PHE A 148 22.91 -17.14 -23.26
C PHE A 148 22.20 -18.42 -22.77
N GLY A 149 21.18 -18.29 -21.94
CA GLY A 149 20.39 -19.39 -21.39
C GLY A 149 20.99 -20.01 -20.13
N LYS A 150 22.10 -19.50 -19.60
CA LYS A 150 22.67 -19.98 -18.33
C LYS A 150 21.78 -19.51 -17.18
N GLN A 151 21.36 -20.45 -16.35
CA GLN A 151 20.61 -20.11 -15.13
C GLN A 151 21.55 -19.48 -14.09
N ILE A 152 21.15 -18.31 -13.59
CA ILE A 152 21.86 -17.56 -12.55
C ILE A 152 21.07 -17.49 -11.25
N GLY A 153 19.79 -17.82 -11.24
CA GLY A 153 19.04 -17.88 -10.00
C GLY A 153 17.66 -18.47 -10.14
N LYS A 154 16.93 -18.55 -9.03
CA LYS A 154 15.54 -18.99 -8.96
C LYS A 154 14.76 -18.14 -7.95
N ALA A 155 13.45 -18.07 -8.13
CA ALA A 155 12.54 -17.47 -7.17
C ALA A 155 11.26 -18.31 -7.03
N ASN A 156 10.86 -18.58 -5.78
CA ASN A 156 9.60 -19.23 -5.43
C ASN A 156 8.55 -18.16 -5.12
N ILE A 157 7.57 -18.00 -6.01
CA ILE A 157 6.57 -16.93 -5.95
C ILE A 157 5.25 -17.52 -5.45
N GLY A 158 4.70 -16.97 -4.38
CA GLY A 158 3.44 -17.41 -3.78
C GLY A 158 2.26 -17.33 -4.73
N ALA A 159 1.17 -18.02 -4.38
CA ALA A 159 -0.08 -17.98 -5.14
C ALA A 159 -0.66 -16.55 -5.20
N LYS A 160 -1.25 -16.17 -6.34
CA LYS A 160 -1.87 -14.85 -6.57
C LYS A 160 -0.98 -13.66 -6.19
N ALA A 161 0.34 -13.79 -6.34
CA ALA A 161 1.30 -12.81 -5.88
C ALA A 161 2.02 -12.12 -7.04
N PHE A 162 2.21 -10.81 -6.88
CA PHE A 162 3.12 -10.01 -7.69
C PHE A 162 4.35 -9.72 -6.85
N VAL A 163 5.53 -9.97 -7.40
CA VAL A 163 6.80 -9.64 -6.75
C VAL A 163 7.69 -8.84 -7.68
N SER A 164 8.45 -7.93 -7.09
CA SER A 164 9.55 -7.22 -7.73
C SER A 164 10.82 -7.49 -6.92
N PHE A 165 11.89 -7.93 -7.57
CA PHE A 165 13.16 -8.22 -6.88
C PHE A 165 14.38 -7.95 -7.76
N ASN A 166 15.47 -7.56 -7.12
CA ASN A 166 16.75 -7.35 -7.82
C ASN A 166 17.41 -8.68 -8.16
N ILE A 167 17.93 -8.78 -9.38
CA ILE A 167 18.73 -9.93 -9.84
C ILE A 167 20.16 -9.72 -9.35
N ASP A 168 20.68 -10.69 -8.60
CA ASP A 168 22.11 -10.76 -8.30
C ASP A 168 22.85 -11.29 -9.54
N THR A 169 23.76 -10.46 -10.07
CA THR A 169 24.51 -10.78 -11.30
C THR A 169 25.89 -11.35 -11.01
N GLU A 170 26.32 -11.38 -9.75
CA GLU A 170 27.65 -11.81 -9.33
C GLU A 170 27.65 -13.26 -8.85
N LYS A 171 26.57 -13.71 -8.22
CA LYS A 171 26.44 -15.06 -7.64
C LYS A 171 25.11 -15.71 -7.98
N GLN A 172 25.09 -17.03 -7.84
CA GLN A 172 23.82 -17.75 -7.87
C GLN A 172 22.96 -17.38 -6.67
N PHE A 173 21.66 -17.22 -6.90
CA PHE A 173 20.71 -16.90 -5.85
C PHE A 173 19.46 -17.78 -5.91
N GLU A 174 18.84 -17.95 -4.76
CA GLU A 174 17.52 -18.55 -4.63
C GLU A 174 16.71 -17.70 -3.67
N LEU A 175 15.57 -17.22 -4.14
CA LEU A 175 14.67 -16.38 -3.38
C LEU A 175 13.37 -17.13 -3.10
N THR A 176 12.79 -16.91 -1.93
CA THR A 176 11.48 -17.42 -1.58
C THR A 176 10.64 -16.28 -1.05
N GLN A 177 9.39 -16.19 -1.53
CA GLN A 177 8.45 -15.23 -1.02
C GLN A 177 7.88 -15.68 0.32
N THR A 178 7.82 -14.76 1.28
CA THR A 178 7.14 -14.93 2.56
C THR A 178 5.66 -15.21 2.32
N ALA A 179 5.06 -16.09 3.11
CA ALA A 179 3.65 -16.43 3.02
C ALA A 179 2.76 -15.21 3.29
N THR A 180 1.74 -15.03 2.45
CA THR A 180 0.73 -13.97 2.60
C THR A 180 0.03 -14.10 3.96
N PRO A 181 -0.13 -13.00 4.73
CA PRO A 181 -0.87 -13.02 5.97
C PRO A 181 -2.31 -13.51 5.80
N THR A 182 -2.75 -14.39 6.68
CA THR A 182 -4.13 -14.82 6.81
C THR A 182 -4.86 -13.99 7.86
N VAL A 183 -6.17 -13.83 7.69
CA VAL A 183 -7.03 -13.00 8.55
C VAL A 183 -8.06 -13.91 9.21
N LYS A 184 -8.08 -13.91 10.54
CA LYS A 184 -9.12 -14.55 11.35
C LYS A 184 -9.93 -13.48 12.05
N ALA A 185 -11.26 -13.54 11.96
CA ALA A 185 -12.16 -12.63 12.66
C ALA A 185 -12.95 -13.37 13.73
N THR A 186 -13.05 -12.79 14.92
CA THR A 186 -13.90 -13.30 16.00
C THR A 186 -14.93 -12.24 16.36
N ALA A 187 -16.20 -12.59 16.19
CA ALA A 187 -17.35 -11.77 16.58
C ALA A 187 -17.28 -11.47 18.08
N LEU A 188 -17.24 -10.18 18.45
CA LEU A 188 -17.04 -9.75 19.84
C LEU A 188 -18.21 -10.18 20.73
N ALA A 189 -19.44 -10.15 20.21
CA ALA A 189 -20.62 -10.45 21.02
C ALA A 189 -20.85 -11.96 21.18
N THR A 190 -20.60 -12.73 20.12
CA THR A 190 -20.95 -14.16 20.08
C THR A 190 -19.75 -15.10 20.24
N GLY A 191 -18.52 -14.59 20.09
CA GLY A 191 -17.32 -15.41 19.99
C GLY A 191 -17.24 -16.24 18.71
N LYS A 192 -18.16 -16.04 17.75
CA LYS A 192 -18.16 -16.76 16.47
C LYS A 192 -16.89 -16.45 15.69
N VAL A 193 -16.13 -17.50 15.36
CA VAL A 193 -14.90 -17.40 14.58
C VAL A 193 -15.20 -17.60 13.10
N THR A 194 -14.60 -16.74 12.28
CA THR A 194 -14.51 -16.87 10.83
C THR A 194 -13.03 -16.89 10.44
N GLU A 195 -12.56 -18.03 9.95
CA GLU A 195 -11.20 -18.21 9.45
C GLU A 195 -11.05 -17.72 8.00
N ASP A 196 -9.82 -17.42 7.59
CA ASP A 196 -9.43 -17.06 6.21
C ASP A 196 -10.32 -15.98 5.55
N VAL A 197 -10.61 -14.91 6.30
CA VAL A 197 -11.46 -13.81 5.84
C VAL A 197 -10.77 -13.06 4.70
N THR A 198 -11.34 -13.14 3.50
CA THR A 198 -10.80 -12.50 2.30
C THR A 198 -11.88 -11.75 1.51
N GLY A 199 -11.48 -10.74 0.74
CA GLY A 199 -12.41 -9.95 -0.06
C GLY A 199 -13.31 -9.07 0.80
N LYS A 200 -14.56 -8.88 0.37
CA LYS A 200 -15.54 -8.05 1.08
C LYS A 200 -16.50 -8.93 1.88
N VAL A 201 -16.58 -8.72 3.19
CA VAL A 201 -17.40 -9.53 4.11
C VAL A 201 -18.15 -8.63 5.07
N THR A 202 -19.45 -8.90 5.23
CA THR A 202 -20.32 -8.20 6.19
C THR A 202 -20.42 -9.00 7.48
N PHE A 203 -20.26 -8.32 8.61
CA PHE A 203 -20.45 -8.84 9.95
C PHE A 203 -21.53 -8.04 10.68
N ASP A 204 -22.36 -8.73 11.45
CA ASP A 204 -23.45 -8.10 12.22
C ASP A 204 -22.96 -7.49 13.55
N ASP A 205 -21.69 -7.69 13.91
CA ASP A 205 -21.09 -7.18 15.14
C ASP A 205 -19.63 -6.75 14.96
N THR A 206 -19.06 -6.13 15.99
CA THR A 206 -17.64 -5.75 16.04
C THR A 206 -16.75 -6.99 16.01
N GLN A 207 -15.65 -6.95 15.25
CA GLN A 207 -14.71 -8.07 15.11
C GLN A 207 -13.41 -7.83 15.89
N LEU A 208 -12.95 -8.85 16.61
CA LEU A 208 -11.57 -9.00 17.05
C LEU A 208 -10.80 -9.77 15.99
N VAL A 209 -9.95 -9.08 15.26
CA VAL A 209 -9.18 -9.62 14.14
C VAL A 209 -7.77 -10.02 14.57
N GLU A 210 -7.38 -11.22 14.15
CA GLU A 210 -6.05 -11.77 14.30
C GLU A 210 -5.41 -11.96 12.92
N LEU A 211 -4.12 -11.60 12.83
CA LEU A 211 -3.30 -11.82 11.64
C LEU A 211 -2.30 -12.92 11.95
N SER A 212 -2.05 -13.79 10.98
CA SER A 212 -1.05 -14.86 11.10
C SER A 212 -0.30 -15.05 9.79
N CYS A 213 0.92 -15.55 9.89
CA CYS A 213 1.76 -15.95 8.76
C CYS A 213 2.32 -17.34 9.07
N SER A 214 2.36 -18.22 8.07
CA SER A 214 2.86 -19.59 8.26
C SER A 214 4.38 -19.67 8.35
N ASP A 215 5.10 -18.64 7.91
CA ASP A 215 6.53 -18.53 8.07
C ASP A 215 6.88 -18.11 9.51
N ALA A 216 7.56 -18.99 10.23
CA ALA A 216 8.10 -18.66 11.55
C ALA A 216 9.00 -17.42 11.47
N ASP A 217 8.93 -16.60 12.53
CA ASP A 217 9.67 -15.35 12.73
C ASP A 217 9.36 -14.22 11.73
N ALA A 218 8.38 -14.42 10.83
CA ALA A 218 7.89 -13.34 9.97
C ALA A 218 7.15 -12.28 10.80
N LYS A 219 7.45 -11.01 10.53
CA LYS A 219 6.73 -9.87 11.11
C LYS A 219 5.62 -9.43 10.18
N ILE A 220 4.46 -9.09 10.75
CA ILE A 220 3.31 -8.62 9.98
C ILE A 220 3.13 -7.12 10.22
N TYR A 221 2.97 -6.36 9.13
CA TYR A 221 2.67 -4.94 9.14
C TYR A 221 1.33 -4.69 8.46
N TYR A 222 0.52 -3.77 8.99
CA TYR A 222 -0.85 -3.60 8.52
C TYR A 222 -1.32 -2.15 8.49
N THR A 223 -2.37 -1.92 7.69
CA THR A 223 -3.11 -0.66 7.56
C THR A 223 -4.61 -0.95 7.62
N THR A 224 -5.40 0.01 8.13
CA THR A 224 -6.87 -0.11 8.27
C THR A 224 -7.64 0.90 7.42
N ASP A 225 -6.93 1.76 6.69
CA ASP A 225 -7.46 2.80 5.82
C ASP A 225 -7.43 2.40 4.33
N GLY A 226 -6.97 1.18 4.02
CA GLY A 226 -6.81 0.68 2.67
C GLY A 226 -5.55 1.13 1.94
N THR A 227 -4.64 1.88 2.56
CA THR A 227 -3.31 2.16 2.00
C THR A 227 -2.47 0.87 1.91
N ILE A 228 -1.50 0.81 0.99
CA ILE A 228 -0.64 -0.38 0.84
C ILE A 228 0.29 -0.47 2.07
N PRO A 229 0.30 -1.59 2.81
CA PRO A 229 1.15 -1.72 3.99
C PRO A 229 2.62 -1.88 3.60
N THR A 230 3.50 -1.29 4.40
CA THR A 230 4.97 -1.37 4.29
C THR A 230 5.57 -1.64 5.67
N THR A 231 6.89 -1.81 5.76
CA THR A 231 7.60 -1.91 7.06
C THR A 231 7.53 -0.65 7.91
N GLU A 232 7.06 0.49 7.36
CA GLU A 232 6.79 1.73 8.09
C GLU A 232 5.36 1.77 8.66
N SER A 233 4.51 0.83 8.24
CA SER A 233 3.15 0.69 8.78
C SER A 233 3.17 0.08 10.19
N LYS A 234 2.00 -0.02 10.82
CA LYS A 234 1.90 -0.53 12.19
C LYS A 234 2.24 -2.01 12.24
N GLU A 235 3.21 -2.38 13.08
CA GLU A 235 3.55 -3.79 13.37
C GLU A 235 2.41 -4.45 14.16
N TYR A 236 1.99 -5.63 13.71
CA TYR A 236 0.97 -6.44 14.36
C TYR A 236 1.55 -7.13 15.61
N THR A 237 1.12 -6.68 16.78
CA THR A 237 1.57 -7.19 18.09
C THR A 237 0.43 -7.73 18.97
N GLY A 238 -0.81 -7.61 18.49
CA GLY A 238 -2.01 -8.02 19.21
C GLY A 238 -3.27 -7.83 18.38
N LYS A 239 -4.40 -8.33 18.88
CA LYS A 239 -5.71 -8.29 18.20
C LYS A 239 -6.09 -6.87 17.76
N ILE A 240 -6.68 -6.78 16.56
CA ILE A 240 -7.18 -5.54 15.98
C ILE A 240 -8.70 -5.50 16.18
N LEU A 241 -9.21 -4.46 16.84
CA LEU A 241 -10.65 -4.25 16.98
C LEU A 241 -11.18 -3.53 15.73
N ILE A 242 -12.15 -4.13 15.02
CA ILE A 242 -12.84 -3.53 13.88
C ILE A 242 -14.32 -3.34 14.23
N SER A 243 -14.70 -2.10 14.55
CA SER A 243 -16.05 -1.72 14.99
C SER A 243 -16.85 -0.89 13.96
N SER A 244 -16.29 -0.66 12.78
CA SER A 244 -16.93 0.06 11.67
C SER A 244 -16.30 -0.39 10.33
N ASN A 245 -16.87 0.08 9.22
CA ASN A 245 -16.37 -0.27 7.89
C ASN A 245 -14.87 0.05 7.75
N THR A 246 -14.08 -0.98 7.47
CA THR A 246 -12.62 -0.92 7.53
C THR A 246 -12.03 -1.70 6.37
N THR A 247 -11.02 -1.13 5.70
CA THR A 247 -10.23 -1.88 4.72
C THR A 247 -8.91 -2.26 5.37
N LEU A 248 -8.81 -3.51 5.81
CA LEU A 248 -7.60 -4.07 6.39
C LEU A 248 -6.71 -4.61 5.27
N LYS A 249 -5.46 -4.15 5.24
CA LYS A 249 -4.40 -4.77 4.43
C LYS A 249 -3.22 -5.14 5.30
N ALA A 250 -2.58 -6.27 5.02
CA ALA A 250 -1.40 -6.71 5.78
C ALA A 250 -0.33 -7.35 4.89
N VAL A 251 0.93 -7.11 5.19
CA VAL A 251 2.11 -7.71 4.55
C VAL A 251 2.97 -8.41 5.60
N ALA A 252 3.52 -9.57 5.26
CA ALA A 252 4.51 -10.27 6.07
C ALA A 252 5.91 -10.08 5.49
N VAL A 253 6.86 -9.79 6.38
CA VAL A 253 8.26 -9.56 6.06
C VAL A 253 9.13 -10.49 6.89
N LYS A 254 10.06 -11.17 6.22
CA LYS A 254 11.01 -12.09 6.85
C LYS A 254 12.40 -11.85 6.27
N ASP A 255 13.40 -11.79 7.16
CA ASP A 255 14.78 -11.55 6.74
C ASP A 255 15.28 -12.66 5.78
N GLY A 256 15.94 -12.25 4.70
CA GLY A 256 16.40 -13.14 3.63
C GLY A 256 15.32 -13.65 2.66
N TYR A 257 14.06 -13.23 2.82
CA TYR A 257 12.94 -13.58 1.94
C TYR A 257 12.50 -12.37 1.12
N LEU A 258 11.72 -12.63 0.07
CA LEU A 258 10.92 -11.57 -0.55
C LEU A 258 9.69 -11.31 0.34
N ASP A 259 9.27 -10.05 0.41
CA ASP A 259 8.04 -9.66 1.09
C ASP A 259 6.85 -10.42 0.52
N SER A 260 5.89 -10.74 1.39
CA SER A 260 4.67 -11.41 0.96
C SER A 260 3.86 -10.54 0.00
N ALA A 261 2.92 -11.14 -0.72
CA ALA A 261 1.80 -10.36 -1.24
C ALA A 261 1.04 -9.76 -0.03
N TYR A 262 0.42 -8.60 -0.20
CA TYR A 262 -0.45 -8.09 0.84
C TYR A 262 -1.80 -8.84 0.79
N SER A 263 -2.33 -9.21 1.95
CA SER A 263 -3.74 -9.57 2.07
C SER A 263 -4.59 -8.31 2.08
N ALA A 264 -5.84 -8.42 1.61
CA ALA A 264 -6.77 -7.30 1.56
C ALA A 264 -8.19 -7.80 1.87
N THR A 265 -8.77 -7.25 2.93
CA THR A 265 -10.11 -7.60 3.41
C THR A 265 -10.89 -6.32 3.72
N VAL A 266 -12.07 -6.19 3.13
CA VAL A 266 -13.03 -5.12 3.42
C VAL A 266 -14.04 -5.67 4.42
N PHE A 267 -13.96 -5.17 5.64
CA PHE A 267 -14.94 -5.43 6.68
C PHE A 267 -16.07 -4.42 6.55
N GLU A 268 -17.29 -4.91 6.39
CA GLU A 268 -18.49 -4.11 6.62
C GLU A 268 -19.12 -4.51 7.94
N ILE A 269 -19.26 -3.55 8.86
CA ILE A 269 -19.85 -3.80 10.17
C ILE A 269 -21.26 -3.22 10.16
N ALA A 270 -22.26 -4.10 10.14
CA ALA A 270 -23.67 -3.76 10.15
C ALA A 270 -24.26 -3.60 11.57
N GLY A 271 -23.48 -3.93 12.60
CA GLY A 271 -23.84 -3.75 14.02
C GLY A 271 -23.56 -2.35 14.56
N ASP A 272 -23.95 -2.11 15.82
CA ASP A 272 -23.72 -0.83 16.49
C ASP A 272 -22.23 -0.48 16.50
N THR A 273 -21.88 0.69 15.95
CA THR A 273 -20.51 1.19 15.96
C THR A 273 -20.08 1.48 17.39
N VAL A 274 -18.96 0.90 17.83
CA VAL A 274 -18.28 1.31 19.08
C VAL A 274 -17.56 2.64 18.82
N SER A 275 -18.35 3.70 18.68
CA SER A 275 -17.91 5.06 18.38
C SER A 275 -18.16 6.02 19.54
N SER A 276 -18.55 5.49 20.70
CA SER A 276 -18.86 6.33 21.84
C SER A 276 -17.57 6.83 22.51
N SER A 277 -17.52 8.15 22.75
CA SER A 277 -16.57 8.78 23.67
C SER A 277 -17.06 8.74 25.11
N ASP A 278 -18.18 8.07 25.38
CA ASP A 278 -18.73 7.96 26.72
C ASP A 278 -17.75 7.20 27.61
N ASN A 279 -17.51 7.76 28.80
CA ASN A 279 -16.79 7.04 29.84
C ASN A 279 -17.70 5.95 30.39
N LEU A 280 -17.53 4.72 29.89
CA LEU A 280 -18.32 3.54 30.28
C LEU A 280 -18.25 3.24 31.78
N GLY A 281 -17.16 3.64 32.45
CA GLY A 281 -16.95 3.46 33.88
C GLY A 281 -17.58 4.56 34.75
N LEU A 282 -18.05 5.67 34.18
CA LEU A 282 -18.54 6.83 34.94
C LEU A 282 -19.69 6.44 35.86
N LYS A 283 -19.50 6.67 37.18
CA LYS A 283 -20.46 6.39 38.26
C LYS A 283 -20.95 4.94 38.29
N LYS A 284 -20.17 4.02 37.74
CA LYS A 284 -20.42 2.58 37.82
C LYS A 284 -20.02 2.05 39.19
N LYS A 285 -20.48 0.82 39.48
CA LYS A 285 -20.10 0.13 40.71
C LYS A 285 -18.62 -0.24 40.64
N THR A 286 -17.88 0.08 41.70
CA THR A 286 -16.45 -0.17 41.77
C THR A 286 -16.10 -0.94 43.03
N THR A 287 -14.99 -1.64 42.97
CA THR A 287 -14.38 -2.34 44.11
C THR A 287 -12.87 -2.19 44.01
N ALA A 288 -12.16 -2.24 45.14
CA ALA A 288 -10.72 -2.20 45.17
C ALA A 288 -10.17 -3.16 46.23
N SER A 289 -8.90 -3.52 46.12
CA SER A 289 -8.18 -4.31 47.13
C SER A 289 -8.15 -3.64 48.50
N SER A 290 -7.99 -2.32 48.52
CA SER A 290 -7.95 -1.50 49.73
C SER A 290 -8.40 -0.07 49.45
N SER A 291 -8.53 0.77 50.48
CA SER A 291 -8.81 2.21 50.32
C SER A 291 -8.30 2.98 51.53
N LYS A 292 -7.60 4.10 51.29
CA LYS A 292 -7.08 4.97 52.35
C LYS A 292 -8.09 6.06 52.71
N GLY A 293 -8.72 5.94 53.88
CA GLY A 293 -9.66 6.94 54.37
C GLY A 293 -10.85 7.15 53.41
N ALA A 294 -11.06 8.38 52.96
CA ALA A 294 -12.16 8.74 52.05
C ALA A 294 -11.84 8.51 50.55
N ASN A 295 -10.62 8.09 50.22
CA ASN A 295 -10.18 7.86 48.84
C ASN A 295 -10.59 6.46 48.36
N THR A 296 -11.91 6.23 48.29
CA THR A 296 -12.52 4.95 47.92
C THR A 296 -12.56 4.74 46.40
N ALA A 297 -12.81 3.50 45.97
CA ALA A 297 -12.74 3.10 44.56
C ALA A 297 -13.67 3.93 43.64
N ASP A 298 -14.84 4.33 44.13
CA ASP A 298 -15.82 5.12 43.37
C ASP A 298 -15.32 6.53 43.03
N MET A 299 -14.41 7.09 43.82
CA MET A 299 -13.79 8.39 43.55
C MET A 299 -12.94 8.38 42.26
N ALA A 300 -12.40 7.24 41.82
CA ALA A 300 -11.67 7.15 40.56
C ALA A 300 -12.59 7.17 39.31
N PHE A 301 -13.91 7.07 39.51
CA PHE A 301 -14.91 6.93 38.46
C PHE A 301 -16.04 7.95 38.58
N ASP A 302 -15.87 9.03 39.35
CA ASP A 302 -16.92 10.03 39.60
C ASP A 302 -16.98 11.16 38.55
N GLY A 303 -15.97 11.26 37.69
CA GLY A 303 -15.89 12.20 36.57
C GLY A 303 -15.15 13.51 36.86
N THR A 304 -14.48 13.63 38.00
CA THR A 304 -13.59 14.76 38.31
C THR A 304 -12.14 14.31 38.52
N THR A 305 -11.20 15.26 38.48
CA THR A 305 -9.79 15.05 38.83
C THR A 305 -9.45 15.52 40.25
N ASP A 306 -10.44 16.03 40.99
CA ASP A 306 -10.25 16.57 42.34
C ASP A 306 -10.28 15.47 43.43
N THR A 307 -10.82 14.30 43.09
CA THR A 307 -10.96 13.13 43.95
C THR A 307 -10.19 11.96 43.33
N ARG A 308 -9.86 10.96 44.14
CA ARG A 308 -9.09 9.79 43.69
C ARG A 308 -9.37 8.57 44.55
N TRP A 309 -9.08 7.41 43.99
CA TRP A 309 -8.82 6.22 44.79
C TRP A 309 -7.36 6.22 45.27
N GLN A 310 -7.13 5.72 46.48
CA GLN A 310 -5.79 5.51 47.02
C GLN A 310 -5.75 4.19 47.79
N ALA A 311 -4.76 3.34 47.49
CA ALA A 311 -4.49 2.15 48.27
C ALA A 311 -4.06 2.48 49.72
N ASP A 312 -4.46 1.65 50.68
CA ASP A 312 -4.29 1.91 52.11
C ASP A 312 -2.84 1.66 52.59
N ASN A 313 -2.19 0.63 52.06
CA ASN A 313 -1.06 -0.02 52.75
C ASN A 313 0.32 0.19 52.13
N GLU A 314 0.45 0.99 51.07
CA GLU A 314 1.67 1.07 50.24
C GLU A 314 2.18 -0.31 49.78
N ALA A 315 1.28 -1.31 49.71
CA ALA A 315 1.62 -2.64 49.24
C ALA A 315 1.76 -2.64 47.71
N ASP A 316 2.63 -3.52 47.22
CA ASP A 316 2.68 -3.87 45.80
C ASP A 316 1.43 -4.68 45.42
N ASP A 317 1.03 -4.62 44.15
CA ASP A 317 -0.09 -5.38 43.54
C ASP A 317 -1.53 -5.00 43.99
N GLU A 318 -1.74 -3.72 44.34
CA GLU A 318 -3.09 -3.18 44.61
C GLU A 318 -3.91 -3.04 43.32
N TRP A 319 -5.22 -3.26 43.41
CA TRP A 319 -6.13 -3.25 42.27
C TRP A 319 -7.40 -2.44 42.52
N ILE A 320 -7.93 -1.90 41.44
CA ILE A 320 -9.24 -1.27 41.36
C ILE A 320 -10.00 -1.86 40.18
N GLN A 321 -11.29 -2.15 40.37
CA GLN A 321 -12.16 -2.78 39.40
C GLN A 321 -13.45 -1.97 39.25
N VAL A 322 -13.92 -1.84 38.02
CA VAL A 322 -15.23 -1.27 37.67
C VAL A 322 -16.11 -2.33 37.01
N ASP A 323 -17.36 -2.43 37.45
CA ASP A 323 -18.39 -3.27 36.85
C ASP A 323 -19.22 -2.44 35.88
N LEU A 324 -19.09 -2.73 34.58
CA LEU A 324 -19.80 -2.01 33.51
C LEU A 324 -21.30 -2.34 33.49
N GLY A 325 -21.73 -3.40 34.19
CA GLY A 325 -23.11 -3.87 34.33
C GLY A 325 -23.61 -4.76 33.19
N SER A 326 -22.85 -4.86 32.09
CA SER A 326 -23.07 -5.79 30.97
C SER A 326 -21.77 -5.92 30.18
N VAL A 327 -21.72 -6.88 29.25
CA VAL A 327 -20.61 -6.97 28.29
C VAL A 327 -20.65 -5.73 27.39
N GLN A 328 -19.59 -4.93 27.45
CA GLN A 328 -19.46 -3.67 26.71
C GLN A 328 -18.12 -3.66 25.97
N ALA A 329 -18.12 -3.09 24.76
CA ALA A 329 -16.89 -2.89 24.03
C ALA A 329 -16.13 -1.68 24.59
N VAL A 330 -14.90 -1.89 25.04
CA VAL A 330 -14.01 -0.85 25.55
C VAL A 330 -12.90 -0.63 24.52
N ASN A 331 -12.79 0.58 23.98
CA ASN A 331 -11.80 0.93 22.97
C ASN A 331 -10.57 1.65 23.54
N ALA A 332 -10.70 2.27 24.72
CA ALA A 332 -9.62 2.98 25.40
C ALA A 332 -9.82 2.90 26.92
N VAL A 333 -8.70 2.84 27.65
CA VAL A 333 -8.66 3.04 29.09
C VAL A 333 -7.60 4.09 29.38
N THR A 334 -8.01 5.19 30.00
CA THR A 334 -7.13 6.29 30.41
C THR A 334 -7.00 6.29 31.91
N ILE A 335 -5.77 6.28 32.43
CA ILE A 335 -5.50 6.45 33.86
C ILE A 335 -4.82 7.79 34.09
N ASN A 336 -5.39 8.58 35.00
CA ASN A 336 -4.78 9.82 35.48
C ASN A 336 -4.13 9.55 36.84
N TRP A 337 -2.81 9.65 36.89
CA TRP A 337 -2.04 9.45 38.13
C TRP A 337 -1.71 10.79 38.80
N GLU A 338 -1.59 10.76 40.13
CA GLU A 338 -0.89 11.82 40.87
C GLU A 338 0.64 11.62 40.80
N ALA A 339 1.40 12.44 41.53
CA ALA A 339 2.86 12.37 41.57
C ALA A 339 3.40 11.00 42.01
N ALA A 340 2.65 10.26 42.82
CA ALA A 340 2.93 8.86 43.14
C ALA A 340 2.12 7.95 42.21
N TYR A 341 2.81 7.12 41.43
CA TYR A 341 2.22 6.26 40.41
C TYR A 341 2.90 4.89 40.37
N ALA A 342 2.19 3.91 39.82
CA ALA A 342 2.72 2.55 39.67
C ALA A 342 3.83 2.50 38.60
N ALA A 343 4.96 1.87 38.91
CA ALA A 343 6.03 1.64 37.93
C ALA A 343 5.65 0.63 36.85
N LYS A 344 4.68 -0.26 37.14
CA LYS A 344 4.09 -1.24 36.23
C LYS A 344 2.61 -1.41 36.58
N TYR A 345 1.78 -1.64 35.58
CA TYR A 345 0.36 -1.93 35.75
C TYR A 345 -0.11 -2.92 34.70
N GLU A 346 -1.22 -3.60 34.97
CA GLU A 346 -1.85 -4.58 34.10
C GLU A 346 -3.35 -4.28 34.05
N PHE A 347 -3.95 -4.36 32.85
CA PHE A 347 -5.40 -4.35 32.72
C PHE A 347 -5.91 -5.78 32.62
N ARG A 348 -6.83 -6.14 33.52
CA ARG A 348 -7.54 -7.42 33.49
C ARG A 348 -9.01 -7.17 33.20
N TYR A 349 -9.62 -8.09 32.45
CA TYR A 349 -11.05 -8.12 32.19
C TYR A 349 -11.60 -9.46 32.64
N LEU A 350 -12.82 -9.45 33.19
CA LEU A 350 -13.55 -10.63 33.61
C LEU A 350 -14.89 -10.63 32.87
N GLN A 351 -15.21 -11.74 32.22
CA GLN A 351 -16.51 -11.98 31.61
C GLN A 351 -17.17 -13.08 32.43
N THR A 352 -18.19 -12.72 33.22
CA THR A 352 -18.97 -13.65 34.05
C THR A 352 -20.27 -14.03 33.39
#